data_AF-X1KVI5-F1
#
_entry.id   AF-X1KVI5-F1
#
_cell.length_a   1.000
_cell.length_b   1.000
_cell.length_c   1.000
_cell.angle_alpha   90.00
_cell.angle_beta   90.00
_cell.angle_gamma   90.00
#
_symmetry.space_group_name_H-M   'P 1'
#
loop_
_entity.id
_entity.type
_entity.pdbx_description
1 polymer ?
#
loop_
_entity_poly.entity_id
_entity_poly.type
_entity_poly.pdbx_seq_one_letter_code
_entity_poly.pdbx_strand_id
1 'polypeptide(L)'
;GYAGGNNEGFSRSKGKYIALINNDCVVEKDWLSEMLSIFMQSTDNSKIGVVGPKVVFYYPYLPIQLIANSKNQKEMGDSRKSRRLGVQIYDVKAGNAENNNNYRSTLNESVKYLDGFYPAESDEREKIYHWSQDNAILAVPIENLNKDLEIQFKVSSYLSPNHLKLVAGEEIFKDIKVSRKSKTVKIKIPKRFFAYRKDIINSCGIKINKSFYSKDRGFESFDEGQYNRIEEVFGLSGSSFMVD
;
A
#
# COMPACT_ATOMS: atom_id res chain seq x y z
N GLY A 1 5.32 13.64 23.50
CA GLY A 1 4.75 12.53 22.70
C GLY A 1 3.54 13.02 21.92
N TYR A 2 2.98 12.19 21.03
CA TYR A 2 1.93 12.58 20.07
C TYR A 2 0.76 13.37 20.69
N ALA A 3 0.03 12.77 21.64
CA ALA A 3 -1.13 13.42 22.28
C ALA A 3 -0.76 14.72 23.02
N GLY A 4 0.39 14.74 23.73
CA GLY A 4 0.85 15.94 24.43
C GLY A 4 1.17 17.10 23.47
N GLY A 5 1.75 16.80 22.31
CA GLY A 5 2.02 17.80 21.27
C GLY A 5 0.72 18.42 20.72
N ASN A 6 -0.29 17.59 20.44
CA ASN A 6 -1.60 18.07 20.01
C ASN A 6 -2.26 18.95 21.08
N ASN A 7 -2.23 18.55 22.35
CA ASN A 7 -2.80 19.33 23.46
C ASN A 7 -2.12 20.71 23.63
N GLU A 8 -0.79 20.78 23.49
CA GLU A 8 -0.05 22.05 23.49
C GLU A 8 -0.39 22.92 22.28
N GLY A 9 -0.63 22.32 21.11
CA GLY A 9 -1.10 23.04 19.93
C GLY A 9 -2.51 23.61 20.12
N PHE A 10 -3.42 22.82 20.70
CA PHE A 10 -4.78 23.25 21.04
C PHE A 10 -4.81 24.44 21.98
N SER A 11 -4.04 24.39 23.07
CA SER A 11 -4.03 25.47 24.09
C SER A 11 -3.55 26.82 23.56
N ARG A 12 -2.80 26.82 22.45
CA ARG A 12 -2.22 28.02 21.81
C ARG A 12 -3.03 28.49 20.59
N SER A 13 -3.92 27.65 20.09
CA SER A 13 -4.74 27.94 18.91
C SER A 13 -5.84 28.94 19.24
N LYS A 14 -6.19 29.80 18.27
CA LYS A 14 -7.18 30.88 18.43
C LYS A 14 -8.28 30.85 17.36
N GLY A 15 -8.16 29.95 16.39
CA GLY A 15 -9.18 29.76 15.37
C GLY A 15 -10.42 29.13 15.99
N LYS A 16 -11.60 29.45 15.43
CA LYS A 16 -12.83 28.72 15.75
C LYS A 16 -12.67 27.24 15.40
N TYR A 17 -12.20 26.97 14.18
CA TYR A 17 -11.84 25.63 13.74
C TYR A 17 -10.34 25.40 13.88
N ILE A 18 -9.96 24.23 14.40
CA ILE A 18 -8.56 23.85 14.60
C ILE A 18 -8.29 22.59 13.80
N ALA A 19 -7.37 22.69 12.82
CA ALA A 19 -6.92 21.56 12.03
C ALA A 19 -5.61 20.99 12.58
N LEU A 20 -5.57 19.66 12.69
CA LEU A 20 -4.40 18.88 13.05
C LEU A 20 -3.89 18.13 11.82
N ILE A 21 -2.58 18.03 11.75
CA ILE A 21 -1.86 17.33 10.69
C ILE A 21 -0.56 16.79 11.27
N ASN A 22 -0.22 15.55 10.95
CA ASN A 22 1.09 15.01 11.30
C ASN A 22 2.20 15.70 10.49
N ASN A 23 3.39 15.78 11.08
CA ASN A 23 4.57 16.38 10.45
C ASN A 23 5.12 15.60 9.25
N ASP A 24 4.65 14.37 9.03
CA ASP A 24 5.00 13.50 7.91
C ASP A 24 3.90 13.43 6.82
N CYS A 25 2.89 14.30 6.91
CA CYS A 25 1.82 14.39 5.93
C CYS A 25 2.02 15.55 4.95
N VAL A 26 1.59 15.33 3.71
CA VAL A 26 1.41 16.37 2.70
C VAL A 26 -0.09 16.45 2.40
N VAL A 27 -0.59 17.65 2.15
CA VAL A 27 -2.00 17.90 1.87
C VAL A 27 -2.20 18.52 0.49
N GLU A 28 -3.35 18.20 -0.09
CA GLU A 28 -3.84 18.85 -1.31
C GLU A 28 -4.20 20.32 -1.05
N LYS A 29 -4.16 21.13 -2.10
CA LYS A 29 -4.38 22.59 -2.03
C LYS A 29 -5.67 22.97 -1.31
N ASP A 30 -6.74 22.23 -1.55
CA ASP A 30 -8.09 22.54 -1.05
C ASP A 30 -8.44 21.75 0.23
N TRP A 31 -7.50 21.01 0.83
CA TRP A 31 -7.71 20.15 2.00
C TRP A 31 -8.44 20.85 3.16
N LEU A 32 -8.03 22.07 3.51
CA LEU A 32 -8.62 22.81 4.63
C LEU A 32 -10.02 23.34 4.28
N SER A 33 -10.20 23.89 3.08
CA SER A 33 -11.48 24.46 2.63
C SER A 33 -12.55 23.38 2.44
N GLU A 34 -12.16 22.20 1.95
CA GLU A 34 -13.09 21.06 1.81
C GLU A 34 -13.62 20.62 3.17
N MET A 35 -12.75 20.45 4.18
CA MET A 35 -13.21 20.11 5.54
C MET A 35 -14.09 21.19 6.16
N LEU A 36 -13.74 22.46 5.97
CA LEU A 36 -14.56 23.58 6.47
C LEU A 36 -15.95 23.60 5.81
N SER A 37 -16.04 23.28 4.52
CA SER A 37 -17.33 23.20 3.81
C SER A 37 -18.28 22.16 4.43
N ILE A 38 -17.74 21.08 5.00
CA ILE A 38 -18.53 20.07 5.71
C ILE A 38 -19.08 20.64 7.02
N PHE A 39 -18.27 21.37 7.80
CA PHE A 39 -18.77 22.03 9.01
C PHE A 39 -19.89 23.04 8.72
N MET A 40 -19.83 23.74 7.59
CA MET A 40 -20.87 24.69 7.17
C MET A 40 -22.23 24.02 6.86
N GLN A 41 -22.27 22.69 6.71
CA GLN A 41 -23.51 21.92 6.57
C GLN A 41 -24.15 21.56 7.92
N SER A 42 -23.52 21.92 9.05
CA SER A 42 -24.09 21.71 10.39
C SER A 42 -25.41 22.46 10.54
N THR A 43 -26.37 21.81 11.20
CA THR A 43 -27.66 22.42 11.56
C THR A 43 -27.87 22.34 13.07
N ASP A 44 -28.86 23.05 13.60
CA ASP A 44 -29.17 23.01 15.03
C ASP A 44 -29.48 21.59 15.54
N ASN A 45 -30.05 20.75 14.67
CA ASN A 45 -30.42 19.36 14.98
C ASN A 45 -29.30 18.34 14.65
N SER A 46 -28.24 18.75 13.96
CA SER A 46 -27.14 17.87 13.53
C SER A 46 -25.85 18.66 13.49
N LYS A 47 -25.17 18.75 14.64
CA LYS A 47 -23.88 19.42 14.78
C LYS A 47 -22.75 18.48 14.41
N ILE A 48 -21.83 18.96 13.59
CA ILE A 48 -20.60 18.26 13.24
C ILE A 48 -19.51 18.77 14.17
N GLY A 49 -18.92 17.88 14.98
CA GLY A 49 -17.83 18.24 15.90
C GLY A 49 -16.43 18.02 15.34
N VAL A 50 -16.30 17.11 14.37
CA VAL A 50 -15.00 16.76 13.76
C VAL A 50 -15.18 16.29 12.32
N VAL A 51 -14.25 16.68 11.45
CA VAL A 51 -14.18 16.28 10.04
C VAL A 51 -12.76 15.82 9.74
N GLY A 52 -12.58 14.71 9.03
CA GLY A 52 -11.27 14.25 8.59
C GLY A 52 -11.27 13.88 7.11
N PRO A 53 -10.15 14.08 6.40
CA PRO A 53 -10.02 13.67 5.01
C PRO A 53 -9.79 12.16 4.91
N LYS A 54 -9.92 11.64 3.69
CA LYS A 54 -9.26 10.39 3.31
C LYS A 54 -7.74 10.61 3.27
N VAL A 55 -6.99 9.63 3.75
CA VAL A 55 -5.52 9.60 3.76
C VAL A 55 -5.05 8.45 2.88
N VAL A 56 -4.15 8.74 1.95
CA VAL A 56 -3.46 7.75 1.10
C VAL A 56 -1.99 7.66 1.48
N PHE A 57 -1.32 6.56 1.14
CA PHE A 57 0.13 6.47 1.26
C PHE A 57 0.82 7.48 0.33
N TYR A 58 1.99 7.98 0.75
CA TYR A 58 2.69 9.09 0.10
C TYR A 58 3.02 8.88 -1.39
N TYR A 59 3.39 7.65 -1.77
CA TYR A 59 3.72 7.35 -3.16
C TYR A 59 2.48 6.91 -3.93
N PRO A 60 2.35 7.27 -5.21
CA PRO A 60 1.53 6.50 -6.13
C PRO A 60 2.21 5.15 -6.39
N TYR A 61 1.40 4.11 -6.62
CA TYR A 61 1.87 2.74 -6.80
C TYR A 61 1.56 2.23 -8.19
N LEU A 62 2.50 1.50 -8.80
CA LEU A 62 2.22 0.67 -9.96
C LEU A 62 1.80 -0.73 -9.50
N PRO A 63 0.57 -1.18 -9.74
CA PRO A 63 0.18 -2.56 -9.53
C PRO A 63 0.87 -3.43 -10.57
N ILE A 64 1.73 -4.34 -10.12
CA ILE A 64 2.32 -5.38 -10.96
C ILE A 64 1.68 -6.70 -10.57
N GLN A 65 0.91 -7.27 -11.48
CA GLN A 65 0.32 -8.58 -11.29
C GLN A 65 1.36 -9.65 -11.64
N LEU A 66 1.54 -10.60 -10.72
CA LEU A 66 2.41 -11.75 -10.83
C LEU A 66 1.54 -12.97 -11.13
N ILE A 67 1.71 -13.54 -12.32
CA ILE A 67 1.04 -14.77 -12.73
C ILE A 67 2.07 -15.88 -12.81
N ALA A 68 1.89 -16.94 -12.04
CA ALA A 68 2.75 -18.11 -12.03
C ALA A 68 1.95 -19.40 -11.82
N ASN A 69 2.51 -20.54 -12.21
CA ASN A 69 1.89 -21.81 -11.80
C ASN A 69 2.08 -21.98 -10.29
N SER A 70 1.09 -22.57 -9.65
CA SER A 70 1.13 -22.86 -8.22
C SER A 70 0.55 -24.25 -7.91
N LYS A 71 1.01 -24.85 -6.82
CA LYS A 71 0.59 -26.20 -6.39
C LYS A 71 0.18 -26.19 -4.91
N ASN A 72 -0.80 -27.00 -4.55
CA ASN A 72 -1.20 -27.15 -3.15
C ASN A 72 -0.11 -27.88 -2.36
N GLN A 73 0.23 -27.36 -1.18
CA GLN A 73 1.18 -27.99 -0.25
C GLN A 73 0.81 -29.43 0.14
N LYS A 74 -0.49 -29.74 0.24
CA LYS A 74 -0.97 -31.11 0.49
C LYS A 74 -0.52 -32.10 -0.59
N GLU A 75 -0.56 -31.68 -1.85
CA GLU A 75 -0.10 -32.48 -2.99
C GLU A 75 1.44 -32.54 -3.08
N MET A 76 2.13 -31.89 -2.14
CA MET A 76 3.58 -31.91 -1.97
C MET A 76 4.01 -32.65 -0.69
N GLY A 77 3.08 -33.29 0.03
CA GLY A 77 3.37 -34.17 1.18
C GLY A 77 3.24 -33.53 2.57
N ASP A 78 2.85 -32.25 2.67
CA ASP A 78 2.57 -31.60 3.97
C ASP A 78 1.06 -31.60 4.27
N SER A 79 0.62 -32.56 5.08
CA SER A 79 -0.80 -32.77 5.42
C SER A 79 -1.39 -31.68 6.33
N ARG A 80 -0.55 -30.81 6.92
CA ARG A 80 -0.97 -29.81 7.92
C ARG A 80 -1.31 -28.44 7.33
N LYS A 81 -0.92 -28.15 6.08
CA LYS A 81 -1.13 -26.84 5.45
C LYS A 81 -1.71 -26.99 4.03
N SER A 82 -2.85 -26.32 3.78
CA SER A 82 -3.55 -26.33 2.49
C SER A 82 -3.32 -25.03 1.70
N ARG A 83 -2.07 -24.56 1.64
CA ARG A 83 -1.74 -23.34 0.88
C ARG A 83 -1.35 -23.69 -0.55
N ARG A 84 -1.71 -22.81 -1.48
CA ARG A 84 -1.37 -22.92 -2.90
C ARG A 84 -0.15 -22.04 -3.17
N LEU A 85 1.01 -22.65 -3.42
CA LEU A 85 2.29 -21.94 -3.50
C LEU A 85 2.76 -21.80 -4.95
N GLY A 86 2.97 -20.56 -5.40
CA GLY A 86 3.53 -20.20 -6.70
C GLY A 86 5.03 -19.95 -6.65
N VAL A 87 5.41 -18.68 -6.52
CA VAL A 87 6.82 -18.25 -6.39
C VAL A 87 7.09 -17.55 -5.05
N GLN A 88 8.33 -17.66 -4.57
CA GLN A 88 8.84 -16.85 -3.47
C GLN A 88 9.47 -15.60 -4.05
N ILE A 89 9.12 -14.45 -3.48
CA ILE A 89 9.70 -13.14 -3.81
C ILE A 89 10.47 -12.64 -2.59
N TYR A 90 11.74 -12.30 -2.81
CA TYR A 90 12.69 -11.80 -1.82
C TYR A 90 13.21 -10.43 -2.23
N ASP A 91 13.64 -9.65 -1.25
CA ASP A 91 14.52 -8.48 -1.42
C ASP A 91 14.03 -7.54 -2.55
N VAL A 92 12.74 -7.21 -2.58
CA VAL A 92 12.20 -6.29 -3.59
C VAL A 92 12.77 -4.90 -3.36
N LYS A 93 13.38 -4.36 -4.40
CA LYS A 93 13.94 -3.01 -4.44
C LYS A 93 13.34 -2.25 -5.60
N ALA A 94 12.97 -1.01 -5.33
CA ALA A 94 12.38 -0.10 -6.31
C ALA A 94 13.22 1.19 -6.36
N GLY A 95 13.40 1.74 -7.55
CA GLY A 95 14.15 2.98 -7.74
C GLY A 95 14.05 3.49 -9.17
N ASN A 96 14.71 4.61 -9.45
CA ASN A 96 14.75 5.17 -10.80
C ASN A 96 15.88 4.52 -11.61
N ALA A 97 15.66 4.22 -12.89
CA ALA A 97 16.62 3.47 -13.72
C ALA A 97 17.99 4.15 -13.93
N GLU A 98 18.11 5.46 -13.66
CA GLU A 98 19.36 6.23 -13.78
C GLU A 98 20.17 6.27 -12.48
N ASN A 99 19.61 5.81 -11.35
CA ASN A 99 20.35 5.73 -10.10
C ASN A 99 21.27 4.50 -10.18
N ASN A 100 22.59 4.72 -10.23
CA ASN A 100 23.64 3.70 -10.18
C ASN A 100 23.52 2.75 -8.96
N ASN A 101 22.57 1.81 -8.97
CA ASN A 101 22.25 0.85 -7.91
C ASN A 101 21.94 1.42 -6.51
N ASN A 102 21.67 2.73 -6.39
CA ASN A 102 21.29 3.37 -5.13
C ASN A 102 19.78 3.26 -4.88
N TYR A 103 19.36 2.09 -4.39
CA TYR A 103 17.99 1.89 -3.89
C TYR A 103 17.84 2.51 -2.50
N ARG A 104 16.85 3.39 -2.31
CA ARG A 104 16.54 3.99 -1.00
C ARG A 104 15.78 2.99 -0.13
N SER A 105 16.23 2.79 1.10
CA SER A 105 15.58 1.85 2.05
C SER A 105 14.09 2.15 2.22
N THR A 106 13.76 3.44 2.40
CA THR A 106 12.39 3.92 2.59
C THR A 106 11.45 3.59 1.41
N LEU A 107 11.97 3.62 0.17
CA LEU A 107 11.19 3.27 -1.02
C LEU A 107 10.97 1.76 -1.10
N ASN A 108 11.97 0.95 -0.73
CA ASN A 108 11.85 -0.50 -0.69
C ASN A 108 10.85 -0.95 0.40
N GLU A 109 10.90 -0.32 1.57
CA GLU A 109 9.96 -0.54 2.68
C GLU A 109 8.53 -0.14 2.34
N SER A 110 8.36 0.74 1.35
CA SER A 110 7.05 1.19 0.89
C SER A 110 6.36 0.20 -0.06
N VAL A 111 7.05 -0.83 -0.56
CA VAL A 111 6.48 -1.89 -1.44
C VAL A 111 5.36 -2.63 -0.71
N LYS A 112 4.24 -2.85 -1.39
CA LYS A 112 3.08 -3.55 -0.82
C LYS A 112 2.87 -4.92 -1.47
N TYR A 113 2.77 -5.95 -0.62
CA TYR A 113 2.43 -7.31 -1.01
C TYR A 113 0.92 -7.50 -0.76
N LEU A 114 0.11 -7.26 -1.80
CA LEU A 114 -1.35 -7.22 -1.70
C LEU A 114 -1.96 -8.61 -1.99
N ASP A 115 -3.19 -8.62 -2.51
CA ASP A 115 -3.95 -9.82 -2.83
C ASP A 115 -3.09 -10.89 -3.53
N GLY A 116 -3.24 -12.13 -3.08
CA GLY A 116 -2.52 -13.29 -3.61
C GLY A 116 -1.13 -13.51 -3.01
N PHE A 117 -0.61 -12.61 -2.18
CA PHE A 117 0.54 -12.88 -1.32
C PHE A 117 0.14 -13.48 0.02
N TYR A 118 1.01 -14.34 0.56
CA TYR A 118 0.96 -14.77 1.96
C TYR A 118 1.79 -13.81 2.84
N PRO A 119 1.55 -13.81 4.16
CA PRO A 119 2.37 -13.06 5.11
C PRO A 119 3.86 -13.38 4.97
N ALA A 120 4.70 -12.44 5.38
CA ALA A 120 6.14 -12.58 5.38
C ALA A 120 6.59 -13.85 6.12
N GLU A 121 7.50 -14.60 5.51
CA GLU A 121 8.16 -15.76 6.10
C GLU A 121 9.68 -15.54 5.99
N SER A 122 10.46 -16.22 6.84
CA SER A 122 11.93 -16.17 6.80
C SER A 122 12.50 -17.53 6.37
N ASP A 123 13.62 -17.50 5.64
CA ASP A 123 14.39 -18.72 5.35
C ASP A 123 15.37 -19.05 6.49
N GLU A 124 16.12 -20.14 6.35
CA GLU A 124 17.12 -20.58 7.33
C GLU A 124 18.25 -19.56 7.59
N ARG A 125 18.36 -18.52 6.76
CA ARG A 125 19.34 -17.43 6.88
C ARG A 125 18.68 -16.11 7.28
N GLU A 126 17.47 -16.18 7.84
CA GLU A 126 16.65 -15.04 8.29
C GLU A 126 16.29 -14.06 7.16
N LYS A 127 16.37 -14.46 5.89
CA LYS A 127 15.94 -13.60 4.79
C LYS A 127 14.43 -13.67 4.64
N ILE A 128 13.82 -12.49 4.64
CA ILE A 128 12.38 -12.33 4.50
C ILE A 128 11.97 -12.57 3.04
N TYR A 129 10.89 -13.32 2.86
CA TYR A 129 10.23 -13.52 1.58
C TYR A 129 8.71 -13.60 1.72
N HIS A 130 8.04 -13.41 0.59
CA HIS A 130 6.61 -13.62 0.47
C HIS A 130 6.33 -14.70 -0.57
N TRP A 131 5.48 -15.66 -0.21
CA TRP A 131 4.89 -16.58 -1.17
C TRP A 131 3.77 -15.89 -1.93
N SER A 132 3.76 -16.04 -3.25
CA SER A 132 2.59 -15.79 -4.09
C SER A 132 1.73 -17.06 -4.25
N GLN A 133 0.46 -16.88 -4.59
CA GLN A 133 -0.41 -17.91 -5.13
C GLN A 133 -0.16 -18.07 -6.65
N ASP A 134 -1.16 -18.50 -7.44
CA ASP A 134 -1.09 -18.45 -8.92
C ASP A 134 -1.20 -17.03 -9.49
N ASN A 135 -1.90 -16.16 -8.77
CA ASN A 135 -2.08 -14.76 -9.10
C ASN A 135 -1.85 -13.91 -7.85
N ALA A 136 -0.98 -12.90 -7.93
CA ALA A 136 -0.70 -11.99 -6.84
C ALA A 136 -0.43 -10.57 -7.33
N ILE A 137 -0.66 -9.56 -6.48
CA ILE A 137 -0.44 -8.14 -6.82
C ILE A 137 0.68 -7.58 -5.94
N LEU A 138 1.77 -7.17 -6.60
CA LEU A 138 2.85 -6.43 -5.98
C LEU A 138 2.69 -4.95 -6.36
N ALA A 139 2.35 -4.11 -5.39
CA ALA A 139 2.26 -2.68 -5.63
C ALA A 139 3.62 -2.03 -5.38
N VAL A 140 4.22 -1.51 -6.44
CA VAL A 140 5.57 -0.91 -6.39
C VAL A 140 5.46 0.61 -6.36
N PRO A 141 6.05 1.30 -5.37
CA PRO A 141 5.96 2.75 -5.26
C PRO A 141 6.74 3.44 -6.39
N ILE A 142 6.20 4.54 -6.91
CA ILE A 142 6.83 5.38 -7.92
C ILE A 142 7.28 6.69 -7.28
N GLU A 143 8.59 6.86 -7.11
CA GLU A 143 9.17 8.09 -6.54
C GLU A 143 9.18 9.25 -7.55
N ASN A 144 9.43 8.97 -8.83
CA ASN A 144 9.55 10.00 -9.86
C ASN A 144 8.73 9.64 -11.10
N LEU A 145 7.60 10.33 -11.29
CA LEU A 145 6.68 10.13 -12.41
C LEU A 145 7.28 10.47 -13.79
N ASN A 146 8.41 11.18 -13.85
CA ASN A 146 9.03 11.61 -15.10
C ASN A 146 10.09 10.63 -15.63
N LYS A 147 10.51 9.66 -14.81
CA LYS A 147 11.57 8.68 -15.13
C LYS A 147 11.01 7.26 -15.16
N ASP A 148 11.68 6.39 -15.92
CA ASP A 148 11.34 4.97 -15.92
C ASP A 148 11.65 4.34 -14.54
N LEU A 149 10.77 3.44 -14.11
CA LEU A 149 10.92 2.69 -12.87
C LEU A 149 11.87 1.50 -13.10
N GLU A 150 12.72 1.22 -12.12
CA GLU A 150 13.54 0.03 -12.07
C GLU A 150 13.18 -0.78 -10.84
N ILE A 151 12.93 -2.07 -11.05
CA ILE A 151 12.70 -3.03 -9.97
C ILE A 151 13.76 -4.11 -9.99
N GLN A 152 14.20 -4.51 -8.80
CA GLN A 152 15.04 -5.67 -8.59
C GLN A 152 14.45 -6.53 -7.50
N PHE A 153 14.38 -7.83 -7.71
CA PHE A 153 13.95 -8.79 -6.69
C PHE A 153 14.63 -10.12 -6.93
N LYS A 154 14.63 -10.98 -5.92
CA LYS A 154 15.08 -12.35 -6.04
C LYS A 154 13.87 -13.29 -6.02
N VAL A 155 13.87 -14.29 -6.89
CA VAL A 155 12.74 -15.20 -7.08
C VAL A 155 13.19 -16.66 -7.13
N SER A 156 12.40 -17.54 -6.52
CA SER A 156 12.49 -19.00 -6.62
C SER A 156 11.10 -19.63 -6.69
N SER A 157 11.02 -20.87 -7.15
CA SER A 157 9.79 -21.67 -7.11
C SER A 157 10.12 -23.14 -6.85
N TYR A 158 9.27 -23.83 -6.10
CA TYR A 158 9.39 -25.28 -5.96
C TYR A 158 9.07 -26.03 -7.26
N LEU A 159 8.21 -25.45 -8.09
CA LEU A 159 7.92 -25.93 -9.44
C LEU A 159 9.10 -25.55 -10.35
N SER A 160 9.66 -26.55 -11.04
CA SER A 160 10.86 -26.37 -11.85
C SER A 160 10.76 -27.22 -13.12
N PRO A 161 10.61 -26.61 -14.31
CA PRO A 161 10.51 -25.16 -14.54
C PRO A 161 9.17 -24.57 -14.09
N ASN A 162 9.17 -23.27 -13.76
CA ASN A 162 7.98 -22.45 -13.64
C ASN A 162 8.18 -21.15 -14.46
N HIS A 163 7.09 -20.47 -14.79
CA HIS A 163 7.10 -19.19 -15.48
C HIS A 163 6.44 -18.14 -14.62
N LEU A 164 7.15 -17.05 -14.33
CA LEU A 164 6.60 -15.87 -13.68
C LEU A 164 6.38 -14.81 -14.74
N LYS A 165 5.11 -14.54 -15.05
CA LYS A 165 4.70 -13.44 -15.91
C LYS A 165 4.40 -12.22 -15.05
N LEU A 166 4.95 -11.07 -15.46
CA LEU A 166 4.65 -9.79 -14.85
C LEU A 166 3.76 -8.99 -15.80
N VAL A 167 2.64 -8.52 -15.24
CA VAL A 167 1.60 -7.79 -15.98
C VAL A 167 1.42 -6.42 -15.34
N ALA A 168 1.32 -5.39 -16.17
CA ALA A 168 0.95 -4.04 -15.76
C ALA A 168 -0.13 -3.51 -16.71
N GLY A 169 -1.27 -3.10 -16.15
CA GLY A 169 -2.49 -2.89 -16.94
C GLY A 169 -2.93 -4.22 -17.56
N GLU A 170 -3.00 -4.27 -18.89
CA GLU A 170 -3.41 -5.47 -19.66
C GLU A 170 -2.23 -6.15 -20.38
N GLU A 171 -1.00 -5.67 -20.19
CA GLU A 171 0.17 -6.13 -20.94
C GLU A 171 1.09 -7.01 -20.08
N ILE A 172 1.41 -8.20 -20.58
CA ILE A 172 2.54 -9.00 -20.07
C ILE A 172 3.83 -8.37 -20.61
N PHE A 173 4.49 -7.57 -19.79
CA PHE A 173 5.74 -6.89 -20.18
C PHE A 173 7.00 -7.73 -19.86
N LYS A 174 6.86 -8.80 -19.07
CA LYS A 174 7.96 -9.73 -18.78
C LYS A 174 7.47 -11.15 -18.54
N ASP A 175 8.19 -12.13 -19.09
CA ASP A 175 8.09 -13.55 -18.75
C ASP A 175 9.46 -14.04 -18.27
N ILE A 176 9.51 -14.65 -17.08
CA ILE A 176 10.73 -15.08 -16.42
C ILE A 176 10.63 -16.57 -16.14
N LYS A 177 11.56 -17.36 -16.70
CA LYS A 177 11.75 -18.75 -16.30
C LYS A 177 12.36 -18.82 -14.89
N VAL A 178 11.66 -19.48 -13.97
CA VAL A 178 12.02 -19.65 -12.56
C VAL A 178 12.24 -21.14 -12.27
N SER A 179 13.11 -21.45 -11.31
CA SER A 179 13.36 -22.81 -10.81
C SER A 179 13.52 -22.80 -9.30
N ARG A 180 13.87 -23.95 -8.71
CA ARG A 180 14.20 -24.07 -7.28
C ARG A 180 15.39 -23.21 -6.88
N LYS A 181 16.34 -23.03 -7.79
CA LYS A 181 17.50 -22.17 -7.54
C LYS A 181 17.07 -20.72 -7.66
N SER A 182 17.21 -19.98 -6.58
CA SER A 182 16.87 -18.57 -6.57
C SER A 182 17.69 -17.75 -7.57
N LYS A 183 17.04 -16.82 -8.26
CA LYS A 183 17.66 -15.93 -9.25
C LYS A 183 17.30 -14.48 -8.94
N THR A 184 18.28 -13.58 -9.06
CA THR A 184 18.03 -12.13 -9.04
C THR A 184 17.54 -11.69 -10.41
N VAL A 185 16.47 -10.92 -10.42
CA VAL A 185 15.84 -10.35 -11.60
C VAL A 185 15.86 -8.84 -11.46
N LYS A 186 16.29 -8.16 -12.51
CA LYS A 186 16.33 -6.70 -12.61
C LYS A 186 15.56 -6.28 -13.87
N ILE A 187 14.60 -5.38 -13.73
CA ILE A 187 13.68 -5.01 -14.81
C ILE A 187 13.48 -3.51 -14.82
N LYS A 188 13.62 -2.94 -16.02
CA LYS A 188 13.22 -1.57 -16.32
C LYS A 188 11.77 -1.56 -16.80
N ILE A 189 10.92 -0.76 -16.16
CA ILE A 189 9.50 -0.58 -16.44
C ILE A 189 9.32 0.82 -17.02
N PRO A 190 8.95 0.92 -18.31
CA PRO A 190 8.75 2.22 -18.96
C PRO A 190 7.63 3.04 -18.30
N LYS A 191 7.84 4.35 -18.15
CA LYS A 191 6.86 5.26 -17.52
C LYS A 191 5.48 5.30 -18.19
N ARG A 192 5.34 4.77 -19.41
CA ARG A 192 4.02 4.58 -20.05
C ARG A 192 3.06 3.76 -19.20
N PHE A 193 3.57 2.84 -18.38
CA PHE A 193 2.75 2.05 -17.46
C PHE A 193 2.22 2.86 -16.27
N PHE A 194 2.75 4.06 -16.01
CA PHE A 194 2.26 4.92 -14.92
C PHE A 194 0.86 5.47 -15.20
N ALA A 195 0.31 5.29 -16.41
CA ALA A 195 -1.11 5.48 -16.68
C ALA A 195 -2.01 4.54 -15.84
N TYR A 196 -1.48 3.38 -15.40
CA TYR A 196 -2.17 2.41 -14.55
C TYR A 196 -1.81 2.53 -13.07
N ARG A 197 -1.08 3.59 -12.68
CA ARG A 197 -0.75 3.80 -11.27
C ARG A 197 -2.01 4.07 -10.47
N LYS A 198 -1.99 3.68 -9.20
CA LYS A 198 -3.09 3.87 -8.25
C LYS A 198 -2.54 4.36 -6.93
N ASP A 199 -3.34 5.15 -6.23
CA ASP A 199 -3.08 5.45 -4.84
C ASP A 199 -3.55 4.27 -3.98
N ILE A 200 -2.90 4.07 -2.84
CA ILE A 200 -3.28 3.07 -1.86
C ILE A 200 -3.74 3.80 -0.61
N ILE A 201 -4.92 3.42 -0.12
CA ILE A 201 -5.50 4.03 1.07
C ILE A 201 -4.67 3.67 2.30
N ASN A 202 -4.30 4.69 3.05
CA ASN A 202 -3.82 4.56 4.42
C ASN A 202 -5.03 4.52 5.37
N SER A 203 -5.93 5.50 5.30
CA SER A 203 -7.13 5.52 6.14
C SER A 203 -8.27 6.33 5.54
N CYS A 204 -9.48 5.76 5.58
CA CYS A 204 -10.74 6.47 5.36
C CYS A 204 -11.55 6.55 6.67
N GLY A 205 -10.87 6.71 7.81
CA GLY A 205 -11.46 6.63 9.14
C GLY A 205 -11.46 5.21 9.71
N ILE A 206 -11.97 5.06 10.93
CA ILE A 206 -11.90 3.84 11.73
C ILE A 206 -13.22 3.08 11.65
N LYS A 207 -13.13 1.76 11.61
CA LYS A 207 -14.25 0.85 11.88
C LYS A 207 -13.92 -0.07 13.03
N ILE A 208 -14.94 -0.45 13.78
CA ILE A 208 -14.83 -1.39 14.89
C ILE A 208 -15.70 -2.61 14.61
N ASN A 209 -15.20 -3.80 14.94
CA ASN A 209 -15.98 -5.04 14.86
C ASN A 209 -16.75 -5.31 16.17
N LYS A 210 -17.63 -6.33 16.18
CA LYS A 210 -18.43 -6.70 17.36
C LYS A 210 -17.60 -7.08 18.60
N SER A 211 -16.31 -7.32 18.44
CA SER A 211 -15.36 -7.66 19.50
C SER A 211 -14.48 -6.46 19.90
N PHE A 212 -14.87 -5.23 19.51
CA PHE A 212 -14.17 -3.98 19.81
C PHE A 212 -12.76 -3.84 19.24
N TYR A 213 -12.37 -4.67 18.26
CA TYR A 213 -11.15 -4.44 17.51
C TYR A 213 -11.38 -3.37 16.46
N SER A 214 -10.53 -2.34 16.49
CA SER A 214 -10.50 -1.28 15.51
C SER A 214 -9.56 -1.61 14.35
N LYS A 215 -9.89 -1.07 13.18
CA LYS A 215 -8.98 -1.00 12.03
C LYS A 215 -9.34 0.19 11.14
N ASP A 216 -8.36 0.68 10.41
CA ASP A 216 -8.57 1.64 9.35
C ASP A 216 -9.47 1.08 8.24
N ARG A 217 -10.44 1.90 7.82
CA ARG A 217 -11.29 1.65 6.64
C ARG A 217 -10.44 1.85 5.40
N GLY A 218 -10.45 0.85 4.52
CA GLY A 218 -9.73 0.89 3.26
C GLY A 218 -8.22 0.64 3.34
N PHE A 219 -7.63 0.45 4.53
CA PHE A 219 -6.19 0.24 4.68
C PHE A 219 -5.64 -0.81 3.70
N GLU A 220 -4.62 -0.41 2.94
CA GLU A 220 -3.95 -1.22 1.92
C GLU A 220 -4.83 -1.71 0.77
N SER A 221 -5.99 -1.08 0.54
CA SER A 221 -6.75 -1.22 -0.70
C SER A 221 -6.43 -0.09 -1.68
N PHE A 222 -6.52 -0.36 -2.98
CA PHE A 222 -6.44 0.68 -4.00
C PHE A 222 -7.58 1.67 -3.86
N ASP A 223 -7.28 2.94 -4.06
CA ASP A 223 -8.29 4.00 -4.12
C ASP A 223 -8.94 4.00 -5.52
N GLU A 224 -10.12 3.38 -5.60
CA GLU A 224 -10.97 3.37 -6.79
C GLU A 224 -12.11 4.39 -6.67
N GLY A 225 -12.03 5.29 -5.68
CA GLY A 225 -13.11 6.23 -5.34
C GLY A 225 -14.24 5.61 -4.51
N GLN A 226 -14.05 4.41 -3.97
CA GLN A 226 -15.02 3.70 -3.13
C GLN A 226 -15.34 4.43 -1.80
N TYR A 227 -14.58 5.48 -1.47
CA TYR A 227 -14.81 6.38 -0.33
C TYR A 227 -14.90 7.87 -0.75
N ASN A 228 -15.16 8.18 -2.03
CA ASN A 228 -15.33 9.56 -2.52
C ASN A 228 -16.73 10.10 -2.22
N ARG A 229 -17.13 10.06 -0.95
CA ARG A 229 -18.39 10.59 -0.45
C ARG A 229 -18.24 11.02 1.00
N ILE A 230 -19.09 11.93 1.43
CA ILE A 230 -19.23 12.27 2.84
C ILE A 230 -19.92 11.09 3.53
N GLU A 231 -19.34 10.62 4.63
CA GLU A 231 -19.88 9.51 5.40
C GLU A 231 -19.50 9.67 6.87
N GLU A 232 -20.44 9.33 7.77
CA GLU A 232 -20.15 9.20 9.19
C GLU A 232 -19.31 7.94 9.45
N VAL A 233 -18.29 8.07 10.29
CA VAL A 233 -17.36 6.98 10.62
C VAL A 233 -17.21 6.88 12.12
N PHE A 234 -16.87 5.67 12.61
CA PHE A 234 -16.73 5.45 14.05
C PHE A 234 -15.63 6.34 14.68
N GLY A 235 -14.57 6.61 13.92
CA GLY A 235 -13.51 7.52 14.32
C GLY A 235 -12.71 8.00 13.12
N LEU A 236 -11.88 9.01 13.30
CA LEU A 236 -11.02 9.55 12.24
C LEU A 236 -9.59 9.02 12.36
N SER A 237 -8.85 9.11 11.27
CA SER A 237 -7.40 8.91 11.32
C SER A 237 -6.75 9.99 12.19
N GLY A 238 -5.77 9.60 12.98
CA GLY A 238 -4.93 10.56 13.70
C GLY A 238 -4.11 11.44 12.77
N SER A 239 -3.85 11.01 11.52
CA SER A 239 -2.96 11.72 10.59
C SER A 239 -3.40 13.14 10.29
N SER A 240 -4.72 13.37 10.21
CA SER A 240 -5.29 14.66 9.83
C SER A 240 -6.76 14.72 10.18
N PHE A 241 -7.18 15.81 10.84
CA PHE A 241 -8.59 16.13 11.07
C PHE A 241 -8.76 17.60 11.49
N MET A 242 -9.96 18.13 11.37
CA MET A 242 -10.37 19.45 11.85
C MET A 242 -11.47 19.31 12.89
N VAL A 243 -11.38 20.08 13.98
CA VAL A 243 -12.39 20.17 15.05
C VAL A 243 -13.01 21.58 15.08
N ASP A 244 -14.26 21.68 15.54
CA ASP A 244 -14.92 22.94 15.95
C ASP A 244 -14.67 23.26 17.43
#